data_AF-A0A3C0SKC8-F1
#
_entry.id   AF-A0A3C0SKC8-F1
#
_cell.length_a   1.000
_cell.length_b   1.000
_cell.length_c   1.000
_cell.angle_alpha   90.00
_cell.angle_beta   90.00
_cell.angle_gamma   90.00
#
_symmetry.space_group_name_H-M   'P 1'
#
loop_
_entity.id
_entity.type
_entity.pdbx_description
1 polymer ?
#
loop_
_entity_poly.entity_id
_entity_poly.type
_entity_poly.pdbx_seq_one_letter_code
_entity_poly.pdbx_strand_id
1 'polypeptide(L)'
;VLTWQTGYPFAVSLAGGVPVYGPGEFTAVDMLARHEADAALVVASDPKAHFPAEAAAWLDSIPHIVIDPAFPLTARGATVYLPGARYGVDAEGTYYRMDGVPIRTRAFRYRDRPTDEEIFDRLLEEVRR
;
A
#
# COMPACT_ATOMS: atom_id res chain seq x y z
N VAL A 1 -7.96 10.07 4.38
CA VAL A 1 -8.92 8.94 4.27
C VAL A 1 -8.90 8.07 5.52
N LEU A 2 -7.73 7.55 5.95
CA LEU A 2 -7.60 6.72 7.16
C LEU A 2 -8.15 7.39 8.42
N THR A 3 -7.84 8.67 8.67
CA THR A 3 -8.34 9.43 9.83
C THR A 3 -9.87 9.49 9.93
N TRP A 4 -10.57 9.64 8.81
CA TRP A 4 -12.04 9.68 8.82
C TRP A 4 -12.66 8.30 9.04
N GLN A 5 -11.98 7.24 8.61
CA GLN A 5 -12.44 5.85 8.77
C GLN A 5 -12.15 5.28 10.17
N THR A 6 -10.98 5.60 10.75
CA THR A 6 -10.49 4.96 11.98
C THR A 6 -10.28 5.93 13.14
N GLY A 7 -10.31 7.25 12.90
CA GLY A 7 -9.93 8.28 13.86
C GLY A 7 -8.44 8.66 13.82
N TYR A 8 -7.59 7.92 13.08
CA TYR A 8 -6.13 8.06 13.14
C TYR A 8 -5.45 8.16 11.77
N PRO A 9 -4.32 8.89 11.63
CA PRO A 9 -3.75 9.23 10.32
C PRO A 9 -2.92 8.12 9.64
N PHE A 10 -2.18 7.31 10.41
CA PHE A 10 -1.31 6.22 9.93
C PHE A 10 -1.00 5.29 11.11
N ALA A 11 -0.19 4.23 10.93
CA ALA A 11 0.24 3.33 12.02
C ALA A 11 -0.92 2.83 12.89
N VAL A 12 -1.94 2.28 12.22
CA VAL A 12 -3.17 1.79 12.86
C VAL A 12 -3.19 0.26 12.76
N SER A 13 -3.30 -0.41 13.90
CA SER A 13 -3.59 -1.84 13.97
C SER A 13 -5.10 -2.08 14.04
N LEU A 14 -5.58 -3.07 13.29
CA LEU A 14 -6.96 -3.55 13.32
C LEU A 14 -7.07 -4.97 13.92
N ALA A 15 -5.97 -5.54 14.41
CA ALA A 15 -5.91 -6.94 14.85
C ALA A 15 -6.88 -7.28 15.99
N GLY A 16 -7.18 -6.31 16.87
CA GLY A 16 -8.09 -6.47 18.00
C GLY A 16 -9.58 -6.25 17.67
N GLY A 17 -9.95 -6.08 16.40
CA GLY A 17 -11.32 -5.76 15.97
C GLY A 17 -11.74 -4.30 16.21
N VAL A 18 -10.88 -3.49 16.81
CA VAL A 18 -11.02 -2.04 16.97
C VAL A 18 -9.73 -1.34 16.53
N PRO A 19 -9.78 -0.12 15.97
CA PRO A 19 -8.58 0.61 15.59
C PRO A 19 -7.72 1.02 16.80
N VAL A 20 -6.44 0.64 16.78
CA VAL A 20 -5.43 1.06 17.77
C VAL A 20 -4.33 1.83 17.06
N TYR A 21 -4.01 3.03 17.54
CA TYR A 21 -2.99 3.91 16.96
C TYR A 21 -1.73 3.92 17.79
N GLY A 22 -0.60 3.62 17.17
CA GLY A 22 0.70 3.55 17.86
C GLY A 22 1.86 3.78 16.90
N PRO A 23 2.23 5.03 16.58
CA PRO A 23 3.51 5.32 15.94
C PRO A 23 4.66 4.82 16.82
N GLY A 24 5.68 4.21 16.22
CA GLY A 24 6.71 3.43 16.92
C GLY A 24 6.34 1.95 17.08
N GLU A 25 5.04 1.63 17.19
CA GLU A 25 4.54 0.27 17.38
C GLU A 25 4.02 -0.35 16.08
N PHE A 26 3.19 0.37 15.32
CA PHE A 26 2.52 -0.11 14.11
C PHE A 26 2.98 0.60 12.84
N THR A 27 4.10 1.33 12.85
CA THR A 27 4.66 1.82 11.58
C THR A 27 5.29 0.67 10.80
N ALA A 28 5.22 0.74 9.47
CA ALA A 28 5.76 -0.32 8.62
C ALA A 28 7.26 -0.57 8.86
N VAL A 29 8.04 0.49 9.07
CA VAL A 29 9.48 0.36 9.34
C VAL A 29 9.72 -0.32 10.68
N ASP A 30 9.01 0.06 11.74
CA ASP A 30 9.20 -0.52 13.08
C ASP A 30 8.75 -1.98 13.14
N MET A 31 7.66 -2.33 12.46
CA MET A 31 7.14 -3.70 12.37
C MET A 31 8.10 -4.62 11.62
N LEU A 32 8.68 -4.13 10.53
CA LEU A 32 9.67 -4.86 9.75
C LEU A 32 11.00 -4.97 10.51
N ALA A 33 11.50 -3.89 11.10
CA ALA A 33 12.78 -3.92 11.83
C ALA A 33 12.74 -4.83 13.07
N ARG A 34 11.58 -4.99 13.71
CA ARG A 34 11.39 -5.92 14.83
C ARG A 34 11.01 -7.34 14.42
N HIS A 35 10.94 -7.61 13.11
CA HIS A 35 10.56 -8.90 12.54
C HIS A 35 9.17 -9.39 13.01
N GLU A 36 8.26 -8.46 13.29
CA GLU A 36 6.92 -8.75 13.81
C GLU A 36 5.90 -9.01 12.68
N ALA A 37 6.18 -8.51 11.47
CA ALA A 37 5.38 -8.80 10.28
C ALA A 37 5.82 -10.13 9.63
N ASP A 38 4.85 -11.01 9.34
CA ASP A 38 5.04 -12.30 8.67
C ASP A 38 4.64 -12.29 7.18
N ALA A 39 3.90 -11.27 6.74
CA ALA A 39 3.61 -10.96 5.35
C ALA A 39 3.44 -9.44 5.14
N ALA A 40 3.59 -8.98 3.90
CA ALA A 40 3.39 -7.57 3.56
C ALA A 40 2.61 -7.36 2.26
N LEU A 41 1.76 -6.32 2.26
CA LEU A 41 1.14 -5.78 1.05
C LEU A 41 1.64 -4.35 0.83
N VAL A 42 2.39 -4.15 -0.25
CA VAL A 42 2.96 -2.85 -0.63
C VAL A 42 2.16 -2.28 -1.80
N VAL A 43 1.70 -1.03 -1.65
CA VAL A 43 0.82 -0.38 -2.62
C VAL A 43 1.42 0.96 -3.00
N ALA A 44 1.67 1.18 -4.29
CA ALA A 44 2.19 2.43 -4.86
C ALA A 44 3.39 3.01 -4.09
N SER A 45 4.31 2.15 -3.63
CA SER A 45 5.46 2.50 -2.80
C SER A 45 6.63 1.55 -3.08
N ASP A 46 7.85 2.00 -2.79
CA ASP A 46 9.07 1.21 -2.99
C ASP A 46 9.92 1.11 -1.71
N PRO A 47 9.46 0.40 -0.66
CA PRO A 47 10.18 0.25 0.61
C PRO A 47 11.62 -0.24 0.45
N LYS A 48 11.89 -1.17 -0.47
CA LYS A 48 13.24 -1.70 -0.68
C LYS A 48 14.25 -0.64 -1.11
N ALA A 49 13.80 0.40 -1.82
CA ALA A 49 14.65 1.51 -2.24
C ALA A 49 14.81 2.60 -1.16
N HIS A 50 13.87 2.70 -0.21
CA HIS A 50 13.75 3.88 0.65
C HIS A 50 13.79 3.59 2.17
N PHE A 51 13.61 2.35 2.59
CA PHE A 51 13.65 1.97 4.01
C PHE A 51 15.08 1.71 4.48
N PRO A 52 15.34 1.77 5.80
CA PRO A 52 16.59 1.31 6.37
C PRO A 52 16.90 -0.14 5.97
N ALA A 53 18.19 -0.45 5.83
CA ALA A 53 18.65 -1.73 5.31
C ALA A 53 18.08 -2.95 6.08
N GLU A 54 17.95 -2.84 7.41
CA GLU A 54 17.39 -3.90 8.26
C GLU A 54 15.92 -4.21 7.92
N ALA A 55 15.07 -3.19 7.85
CA ALA A 55 13.66 -3.34 7.49
C ALA A 55 13.48 -3.85 6.05
N ALA A 56 14.30 -3.36 5.11
CA ALA A 56 14.29 -3.82 3.73
C ALA A 56 14.73 -5.29 3.60
N ALA A 57 15.74 -5.72 4.37
CA ALA A 57 16.19 -7.10 4.40
C ALA A 57 15.13 -8.04 4.98
N TRP A 58 14.42 -7.62 6.04
CA TRP A 58 13.31 -8.41 6.57
C TRP A 58 12.16 -8.54 5.57
N LEU A 59 11.79 -7.45 4.88
CA LEU A 59 10.77 -7.49 3.82
C LEU A 59 11.10 -8.50 2.71
N ASP A 60 12.37 -8.63 2.32
CA ASP A 60 12.82 -9.62 1.33
C ASP A 60 12.75 -11.07 1.87
N SER A 61 12.68 -11.25 3.19
CA SER A 61 12.64 -12.58 3.82
C SER A 61 11.23 -13.14 4.02
N ILE A 62 10.20 -12.29 3.94
CA ILE A 62 8.79 -12.64 4.13
C ILE A 62 8.02 -12.60 2.80
N PRO A 63 6.94 -13.39 2.66
CA PRO A 63 6.05 -13.27 1.50
C PRO A 63 5.46 -11.86 1.42
N HIS A 64 5.60 -11.23 0.27
CA HIS A 64 5.02 -9.91 0.05
C HIS A 64 4.44 -9.75 -1.35
N ILE A 65 3.39 -8.94 -1.42
CA ILE A 65 2.65 -8.60 -2.63
C ILE A 65 2.91 -7.12 -2.94
N VAL A 66 3.13 -6.80 -4.21
CA VAL A 66 3.31 -5.41 -4.68
C VAL A 66 2.23 -5.06 -5.69
N ILE A 67 1.51 -3.96 -5.43
CA ILE A 67 0.57 -3.33 -6.37
C ILE A 67 1.19 -2.00 -6.81
N ASP A 68 1.62 -1.89 -8.07
CA ASP A 68 2.20 -0.65 -8.61
C ASP A 68 2.06 -0.58 -10.14
N PRO A 69 1.73 0.58 -10.75
CA PRO A 69 1.67 0.73 -12.21
C PRO A 69 3.03 0.61 -12.93
N ALA A 70 4.15 0.80 -12.24
CA ALA A 70 5.50 0.61 -12.79
C ALA A 70 6.29 -0.35 -11.91
N PHE A 71 7.08 -1.24 -12.51
CA PHE A 71 7.82 -2.26 -11.75
C PHE A 71 8.89 -1.63 -10.82
N PRO A 72 8.68 -1.58 -9.48
CA PRO A 72 9.62 -0.95 -8.54
C PRO A 72 10.73 -1.91 -8.10
N LEU A 73 11.73 -1.42 -7.35
CA LEU A 73 12.79 -2.29 -6.81
C LEU A 73 12.22 -3.35 -5.87
N THR A 74 11.23 -2.98 -5.05
CA THR A 74 10.52 -3.89 -4.13
C THR A 74 9.91 -5.08 -4.87
N ALA A 75 9.40 -4.91 -6.10
CA ALA A 75 8.79 -6.02 -6.85
C ALA A 75 9.79 -7.09 -7.31
N ARG A 76 11.11 -6.83 -7.30
CA ARG A 76 12.11 -7.85 -7.66
C ARG A 76 12.14 -9.04 -6.70
N GLY A 77 11.76 -8.84 -5.44
CA GLY A 77 11.69 -9.88 -4.42
C GLY A 77 10.26 -10.34 -4.10
N ALA A 78 9.26 -9.76 -4.75
CA ALA A 78 7.86 -9.99 -4.39
C ALA A 78 7.40 -11.38 -4.79
N THR A 79 6.58 -11.99 -3.93
CA THR A 79 5.88 -13.24 -4.21
C THR A 79 4.88 -13.05 -5.34
N VAL A 80 4.17 -11.91 -5.36
CA VAL A 80 3.22 -11.54 -6.40
C VAL A 80 3.38 -10.07 -6.74
N TYR A 81 3.46 -9.76 -8.03
CA TYR A 81 3.38 -8.40 -8.55
C TYR A 81 2.09 -8.22 -9.35
N LEU A 82 1.28 -7.24 -8.96
CA LEU A 82 0.00 -6.91 -9.58
C LEU A 82 0.10 -5.52 -10.22
N PRO A 83 0.27 -5.42 -11.56
CA PRO A 83 0.38 -4.13 -12.23
C PRO A 83 -0.98 -3.42 -12.30
N GLY A 84 -1.13 -2.36 -11.51
CA GLY A 84 -2.32 -1.50 -11.50
C GLY A 84 -2.31 -0.42 -12.59
N ALA A 85 -3.43 0.30 -12.70
CA ALA A 85 -3.56 1.49 -13.52
C ALA A 85 -2.83 2.69 -12.88
N ARG A 86 -2.46 3.69 -13.69
CA ARG A 86 -1.83 4.93 -13.27
C ARG A 86 -2.87 6.05 -13.17
N TYR A 87 -3.24 6.36 -11.94
CA TYR A 87 -4.11 7.50 -11.62
C TYR A 87 -3.54 8.83 -12.15
N GLY A 88 -4.42 9.61 -12.78
CA GLY A 88 -4.09 10.84 -13.49
C GLY A 88 -3.53 10.64 -14.91
N VAL A 89 -3.38 9.41 -15.39
CA VAL A 89 -2.98 9.10 -16.77
C VAL A 89 -4.04 8.27 -17.47
N ASP A 90 -4.28 7.06 -17.00
CA ASP A 90 -5.24 6.09 -17.55
C ASP A 90 -6.31 5.67 -16.54
N ALA A 91 -6.23 6.14 -15.30
CA ALA A 91 -7.29 6.08 -14.29
C ALA A 91 -7.59 7.46 -13.71
N GLU A 92 -8.83 7.68 -13.25
CA GLU A 92 -9.22 8.87 -12.50
C GLU A 92 -9.11 8.63 -10.99
N GLY A 93 -8.75 9.67 -10.24
CA GLY A 93 -8.50 9.56 -8.80
C GLY A 93 -8.52 10.90 -8.11
N THR A 94 -8.71 10.89 -6.79
CA THR A 94 -8.68 12.10 -5.97
C THR A 94 -7.36 12.17 -5.20
N TYR A 95 -6.59 13.21 -5.45
CA TYR A 95 -5.37 13.50 -4.71
C TYR A 95 -5.62 14.64 -3.72
N TYR A 96 -4.93 14.60 -2.60
CA TYR A 96 -4.89 15.72 -1.67
C TYR A 96 -3.56 16.42 -1.83
N ARG A 97 -3.60 17.72 -2.14
CA ARG A 97 -2.40 18.56 -2.13
C ARG A 97 -1.94 18.76 -0.68
N MET A 98 -0.69 19.19 -0.49
CA MET A 98 -0.08 19.37 0.84
C MET A 98 -0.85 20.34 1.76
N ASP A 99 -1.68 21.23 1.21
CA ASP A 99 -2.58 22.14 1.94
C ASP A 99 -3.96 21.53 2.23
N GLY A 100 -4.16 20.25 1.93
CA GLY A 100 -5.42 19.52 2.17
C GLY A 100 -6.49 19.72 1.10
N VAL A 101 -6.22 20.49 0.04
CA VAL A 101 -7.20 20.71 -1.03
C VAL A 101 -7.35 19.43 -1.87
N PRO A 102 -8.58 18.90 -2.05
CA PRO A 102 -8.82 17.75 -2.90
C PRO A 102 -8.82 18.16 -4.38
N ILE A 103 -8.08 17.43 -5.21
CA ILE A 103 -7.99 17.62 -6.66
C ILE A 103 -8.39 16.32 -7.34
N ARG A 104 -9.48 16.36 -8.13
CA ARG A 104 -9.89 15.23 -8.97
C ARG A 104 -9.06 15.23 -10.26
N THR A 105 -8.27 14.19 -10.45
CA THR A 105 -7.54 13.94 -11.69
C THR A 105 -8.45 13.25 -12.71
N ARG A 106 -8.12 13.41 -14.00
CA ARG A 106 -8.85 12.81 -15.12
C ARG A 106 -7.93 11.84 -15.84
N ALA A 107 -8.49 10.75 -16.37
CA ALA A 107 -7.81 9.93 -17.35
C ALA A 107 -7.80 10.66 -18.70
N PHE A 108 -6.64 10.72 -19.35
CA PHE A 108 -6.48 11.25 -20.71
C PHE A 108 -5.97 10.19 -21.69
N ARG A 109 -5.70 8.98 -21.20
CA ARG A 109 -5.38 7.79 -21.99
C ARG A 109 -6.37 6.68 -21.72
N TYR A 110 -6.42 5.72 -22.64
CA TYR A 110 -7.18 4.48 -22.48
C TYR A 110 -6.57 3.60 -21.38
N ARG A 111 -7.44 2.94 -20.61
CA ARG A 111 -7.09 2.06 -19.49
C ARG A 111 -6.92 0.62 -19.95
N ASP A 112 -5.73 0.05 -19.76
CA ASP A 112 -5.40 -1.34 -20.12
C ASP A 112 -5.28 -2.28 -18.90
N ARG A 113 -5.22 -1.71 -17.68
CA ARG A 113 -5.03 -2.42 -16.41
C ARG A 113 -6.15 -2.10 -15.42
N PRO A 114 -6.44 -3.00 -14.46
CA PRO A 114 -7.37 -2.69 -13.40
C PRO A 114 -6.84 -1.57 -12.52
N THR A 115 -7.75 -0.79 -11.94
CA THR A 115 -7.46 0.14 -10.85
C THR A 115 -7.12 -0.61 -9.57
N ASP A 116 -6.47 0.07 -8.63
CA ASP A 116 -6.14 -0.54 -7.34
C ASP A 116 -7.42 -0.97 -6.60
N GLU A 117 -8.50 -0.19 -6.71
CA GLU A 117 -9.84 -0.53 -6.17
C GLU A 117 -10.37 -1.86 -6.74
N GLU A 118 -10.37 -2.03 -8.08
CA GLU A 118 -10.79 -3.28 -8.72
C GLU A 118 -9.90 -4.48 -8.31
N ILE A 119 -8.61 -4.26 -8.03
CA ILE A 119 -7.72 -5.29 -7.47
C ILE A 119 -8.13 -5.62 -6.04
N PHE A 120 -8.35 -4.61 -5.20
CA PHE A 120 -8.72 -4.78 -3.80
C PHE A 120 -10.07 -5.46 -3.62
N ASP A 121 -11.07 -5.12 -4.43
CA ASP A 121 -12.39 -5.75 -4.37
C ASP A 121 -12.28 -7.26 -4.61
N ARG A 122 -11.52 -7.67 -5.64
CA ARG A 122 -11.28 -9.08 -5.95
C ARG A 122 -10.48 -9.80 -4.86
N LEU A 123 -9.47 -9.15 -4.29
CA LEU A 123 -8.72 -9.72 -3.17
C LEU A 123 -9.61 -9.90 -1.94
N LEU A 124 -10.47 -8.93 -1.66
CA LEU A 124 -11.37 -8.95 -0.52
C LEU A 124 -12.45 -10.03 -0.65
N GLU A 125 -12.95 -10.29 -1.86
CA GLU A 125 -13.84 -11.40 -2.15
C GLU A 125 -13.21 -12.75 -1.79
N GLU A 126 -11.96 -12.98 -2.18
CA GLU A 126 -11.25 -14.23 -1.90
C GLU A 126 -10.86 -14.38 -0.42
N VAL A 127 -10.48 -13.29 0.26
CA VAL A 127 -10.14 -13.32 1.69
C VAL A 127 -11.35 -13.58 2.59
N ARG A 128 -12.56 -13.21 2.13
CA ARG A 128 -13.81 -13.43 2.88
C ARG A 128 -14.44 -14.80 2.67
N ARG A 129 -13.93 -15.57 1.70
CA ARG A 129 -14.44 -16.89 1.36
C ARG A 129 -14.01 -17.94 2.37
#